data_AF-A0A3N5NCW1-F1
#
_entry.id   AF-A0A3N5NCW1-F1
#
_cell.length_a   1.000
_cell.length_b   1.000
_cell.length_c   1.000
_cell.angle_alpha   90.00
_cell.angle_beta   90.00
_cell.angle_gamma   90.00
#
_symmetry.space_group_name_H-M   'P 1'
#
loop_
_entity.id
_entity.type
_entity.pdbx_description
1 polymer ?
#
loop_
_entity_poly.entity_id
_entity_poly.type
_entity_poly.pdbx_seq_one_letter_code
_entity_poly.pdbx_strand_id
1 'polypeptide(L)'
;MSDSIIVKGARLHNLKNISLEIPKNRLVAFTGVSGSGKSTLVLDTLHKEGQRQYMESLGLVTHSLSRPPVDAISGLSPSISVDQHLTNRSPRSTVGTVTEVYTYLRVLFARLGHRPCPACGRDVPPSQDLESGELDDEGSAEAAAETEDEVRFFPCPHCGHPSPELVMGHFSFNKPAGACPTCTGLGVVHEPNLDAIVDPDRSILDGAVHGWDTFFIHRNAASMEAAGRHYGFPFDPALPTRELGPVQRDLLLYGVNNP
;
A
#
# COMPACT_ATOMS: atom_id res chain seq x y z
N MET A 1 -12.37 -41.06 -12.39
CA MET A 1 -12.66 -39.63 -12.68
C MET A 1 -12.69 -39.46 -14.19
N SER A 2 -13.47 -38.54 -14.73
CA SER A 2 -13.39 -38.21 -16.17
C SER A 2 -12.02 -37.60 -16.49
N ASP A 3 -11.34 -38.13 -17.50
CA ASP A 3 -10.03 -37.66 -17.99
C ASP A 3 -10.12 -36.35 -18.80
N SER A 4 -11.33 -35.86 -19.01
CA SER A 4 -11.62 -34.63 -19.74
C SER A 4 -12.67 -33.77 -19.05
N ILE A 5 -12.63 -32.47 -19.36
CA ILE A 5 -13.68 -31.49 -19.08
C ILE A 5 -14.56 -31.43 -20.32
N ILE A 6 -15.84 -31.78 -20.18
CA ILE A 6 -16.79 -31.80 -21.28
C ILE A 6 -17.73 -30.62 -21.13
N VAL A 7 -17.78 -29.76 -22.14
CA VAL A 7 -18.66 -28.60 -22.23
C VAL A 7 -19.70 -28.87 -23.30
N LYS A 8 -20.98 -28.68 -22.98
CA LYS A 8 -22.09 -28.83 -23.93
C LYS A 8 -22.88 -27.52 -24.03
N GLY A 9 -22.99 -27.01 -25.24
CA GLY A 9 -23.85 -25.87 -25.58
C GLY A 9 -23.53 -24.57 -24.85
N ALA A 10 -22.25 -24.18 -24.79
CA ALA A 10 -21.88 -22.88 -24.22
C ALA A 10 -22.33 -21.73 -25.14
N ARG A 11 -23.07 -20.77 -24.56
CA ARG A 11 -23.76 -19.68 -25.27
C ARG A 11 -23.50 -18.29 -24.68
N LEU A 12 -22.50 -18.16 -23.81
CA LEU A 12 -22.21 -16.88 -23.17
C LEU A 12 -21.66 -15.88 -24.21
N HIS A 13 -22.14 -14.63 -24.17
CA HIS A 13 -21.80 -13.56 -25.10
C HIS A 13 -21.88 -13.98 -26.59
N ASN A 14 -20.73 -14.11 -27.25
CA ASN A 14 -20.60 -14.41 -28.67
C ASN A 14 -20.43 -15.91 -28.97
N LEU A 15 -20.49 -16.78 -27.95
CA LEU A 15 -20.37 -18.23 -28.14
C LEU A 15 -21.61 -18.79 -28.85
N LYS A 16 -21.39 -19.49 -29.96
CA LYS A 16 -22.45 -20.02 -30.83
C LYS A 16 -22.81 -21.47 -30.49
N ASN A 17 -23.31 -21.70 -29.28
CA ASN A 17 -23.73 -23.02 -28.79
C ASN A 17 -22.61 -24.09 -28.92
N ILE A 18 -21.41 -23.75 -28.49
CA ILE A 18 -20.23 -24.60 -28.72
C ILE A 18 -20.20 -25.77 -27.74
N SER A 19 -19.80 -26.94 -28.24
CA SER A 19 -19.55 -28.13 -27.42
C SER A 19 -18.15 -28.64 -27.72
N LEU A 20 -17.38 -28.95 -26.68
CA LEU A 20 -15.98 -29.34 -26.80
C LEU A 20 -15.54 -30.16 -25.60
N GLU A 21 -14.44 -30.88 -25.80
CA GLU A 21 -13.80 -31.70 -24.79
C GLU A 21 -12.37 -31.20 -24.57
N ILE A 22 -12.01 -30.92 -23.32
CA ILE A 22 -10.69 -30.43 -22.92
C ILE A 22 -9.99 -31.55 -22.15
N PRO A 23 -8.81 -32.03 -22.58
CA PRO A 23 -8.08 -33.06 -21.84
C PRO A 23 -7.53 -32.49 -20.53
N LYS A 24 -7.69 -33.24 -19.43
CA LYS A 24 -7.07 -32.89 -18.14
C LYS A 24 -5.59 -33.25 -18.12
N ASN A 25 -4.86 -32.70 -17.16
CA ASN A 25 -3.44 -32.97 -16.92
C ASN A 25 -2.56 -32.67 -18.15
N ARG A 26 -2.99 -31.69 -18.96
CA ARG A 26 -2.31 -31.24 -20.17
C ARG A 26 -2.26 -29.71 -20.17
N LEU A 27 -1.21 -29.15 -20.75
CA LEU A 27 -1.17 -27.73 -21.10
C LEU A 27 -2.03 -27.53 -22.35
N VAL A 28 -3.20 -26.91 -22.19
CA VAL A 28 -4.13 -26.63 -23.30
C VAL A 28 -4.09 -25.15 -23.63
N ALA A 29 -3.84 -24.82 -24.90
CA ALA A 29 -3.83 -23.46 -25.40
C ALA A 29 -5.12 -23.18 -26.21
N PHE A 30 -5.84 -22.12 -25.83
CA PHE A 30 -6.97 -21.59 -26.60
C PHE A 30 -6.47 -20.45 -27.50
N THR A 31 -6.59 -20.63 -28.82
CA THR A 31 -6.08 -19.69 -29.83
C THR A 31 -7.19 -19.21 -30.79
N GLY A 32 -6.97 -18.07 -31.45
CA GLY A 32 -7.92 -17.44 -32.37
C GLY A 32 -7.88 -15.91 -32.32
N VAL A 33 -8.51 -15.26 -33.30
CA VAL A 33 -8.56 -13.79 -33.45
C VAL A 33 -9.17 -13.08 -32.23
N SER A 34 -8.83 -11.81 -32.02
CA SER A 34 -9.47 -11.00 -30.96
C SER A 34 -11.00 -11.01 -31.12
N GLY A 35 -11.73 -11.08 -30.01
CA GLY A 35 -13.19 -11.16 -30.03
C GLY A 35 -13.76 -12.52 -30.50
N SER A 36 -12.94 -13.57 -30.66
CA SER A 36 -13.45 -14.90 -31.05
C SER A 36 -14.18 -15.67 -29.94
N GLY A 37 -14.19 -15.16 -28.70
CA GLY A 37 -14.85 -15.80 -27.56
C GLY A 37 -13.97 -16.70 -26.69
N LYS A 38 -12.63 -16.66 -26.86
CA LYS A 38 -11.67 -17.43 -26.04
C LYS A 38 -11.82 -17.13 -24.54
N SER A 39 -11.72 -15.84 -24.18
CA SER A 39 -11.84 -15.39 -22.79
C SER A 39 -13.23 -15.67 -22.24
N THR A 40 -14.28 -15.50 -23.06
CA THR A 40 -15.65 -15.85 -22.70
C THR A 40 -15.79 -17.32 -22.30
N LEU A 41 -15.17 -18.22 -23.06
CA LEU A 41 -15.21 -19.65 -22.75
C LEU A 41 -14.35 -19.99 -21.52
N VAL A 42 -13.09 -19.54 -21.49
CA VAL A 42 -12.14 -19.94 -20.45
C VAL A 42 -12.41 -19.26 -19.11
N LEU A 43 -12.56 -17.94 -19.11
CA LEU A 43 -12.72 -17.14 -17.89
C LEU A 43 -14.19 -17.02 -17.49
N ASP A 44 -15.04 -16.56 -18.40
CA ASP A 44 -16.42 -16.23 -18.03
C ASP A 44 -17.35 -17.45 -17.94
N THR A 45 -16.99 -18.57 -18.56
CA THR A 45 -17.79 -19.80 -18.51
C THR A 45 -17.12 -20.84 -17.61
N LEU A 46 -15.93 -21.33 -17.95
CA LEU A 46 -15.29 -22.41 -17.22
C LEU A 46 -14.80 -21.97 -15.84
N HIS A 47 -14.04 -20.88 -15.74
CA HIS A 47 -13.50 -20.44 -14.46
C HIS A 47 -14.61 -20.00 -13.49
N LYS A 48 -15.59 -19.19 -13.94
CA LYS A 48 -16.73 -18.78 -13.11
C LYS A 48 -17.55 -19.97 -12.62
N GLU A 49 -17.82 -20.95 -13.48
CA GLU A 49 -18.55 -22.16 -13.06
C GLU A 49 -17.73 -23.00 -12.07
N GLY A 50 -16.42 -23.12 -12.28
CA GLY A 50 -15.52 -23.85 -11.39
C GLY A 50 -15.44 -23.19 -10.01
N GLN A 51 -15.35 -21.86 -9.98
CA GLN A 51 -15.39 -21.08 -8.75
C GLN A 51 -16.74 -21.20 -8.04
N ARG A 52 -17.86 -21.12 -8.77
CA ARG A 52 -19.21 -21.29 -8.20
C ARG A 52 -19.38 -22.66 -7.55
N GLN A 53 -19.03 -23.75 -8.26
CA GLN A 53 -19.14 -25.11 -7.73
C GLN A 53 -18.25 -25.32 -6.50
N TYR A 54 -17.02 -24.78 -6.52
CA TYR A 54 -16.11 -24.84 -5.38
C TYR A 54 -16.66 -24.09 -4.16
N MET A 55 -17.19 -22.88 -4.34
CA MET A 55 -17.80 -22.11 -3.26
C MET A 55 -19.05 -22.79 -2.68
N GLU A 56 -19.88 -23.39 -3.54
CA GLU A 56 -21.04 -24.18 -3.10
C GLU A 56 -20.63 -25.40 -2.27
N SER A 57 -19.53 -26.08 -2.64
CA SER A 57 -19.01 -27.21 -1.82
C SER A 57 -18.51 -26.78 -0.45
N LEU A 58 -18.12 -25.52 -0.29
CA LEU A 58 -17.71 -24.92 0.99
C LEU A 58 -18.90 -24.35 1.78
N GLY A 59 -20.14 -24.49 1.30
CA GLY A 59 -21.33 -23.93 1.94
C GLY A 59 -21.45 -22.40 1.83
N LEU A 60 -20.67 -21.77 0.95
CA LEU A 60 -20.71 -20.33 0.75
C LEU A 60 -21.88 -19.93 -0.16
N VAL A 61 -22.46 -18.76 0.12
CA VAL A 61 -23.55 -18.20 -0.68
C VAL A 61 -23.00 -17.70 -2.02
N THR A 62 -23.53 -18.24 -3.12
CA THR A 62 -23.08 -17.95 -4.49
C THR A 62 -24.06 -17.08 -5.28
N HIS A 63 -25.00 -16.37 -4.63
CA HIS A 63 -26.02 -15.56 -5.31
C HIS A 63 -25.45 -14.49 -6.27
N SER A 64 -24.22 -14.00 -6.02
CA SER A 64 -23.52 -13.05 -6.89
C SER A 64 -22.86 -13.70 -8.11
N LEU A 65 -22.69 -15.03 -8.12
CA LEU A 65 -22.13 -15.80 -9.23
C LEU A 65 -23.27 -16.36 -10.09
N SER A 66 -23.60 -15.64 -11.16
CA SER A 66 -24.57 -16.13 -12.13
C SER A 66 -24.06 -17.40 -12.81
N ARG A 67 -24.96 -18.39 -12.95
CA ARG A 67 -24.67 -19.58 -13.74
C ARG A 67 -24.45 -19.17 -15.20
N PRO A 68 -23.32 -19.52 -15.82
CA PRO A 68 -23.12 -19.19 -17.22
C PRO A 68 -24.12 -19.99 -18.09
N PRO A 69 -24.59 -19.42 -19.22
CA PRO A 69 -25.52 -20.07 -20.12
C PRO A 69 -24.83 -21.22 -20.88
N VAL A 70 -24.92 -22.40 -20.31
CA VAL A 70 -24.37 -23.67 -20.82
C VAL A 70 -25.38 -24.79 -20.55
N ASP A 71 -25.47 -25.81 -21.40
CA ASP A 71 -26.37 -26.94 -21.17
C ASP A 71 -25.84 -27.85 -20.07
N ALA A 72 -24.55 -28.19 -20.15
CA ALA A 72 -23.87 -28.99 -19.14
C ALA A 72 -22.37 -28.76 -19.18
N ILE A 73 -21.75 -28.75 -18.00
CA ILE A 73 -20.30 -28.89 -17.85
C ILE A 73 -20.06 -30.07 -16.91
N SER A 74 -19.23 -31.00 -17.32
CA SER A 74 -18.88 -32.18 -16.50
C SER A 74 -17.37 -32.36 -16.46
N GLY A 75 -16.88 -32.93 -15.35
CA GLY A 75 -15.45 -33.09 -15.12
C GLY A 75 -14.70 -31.80 -14.79
N LEU A 76 -15.38 -30.67 -14.53
CA LEU A 76 -14.71 -29.44 -14.12
C LEU A 76 -14.01 -29.62 -12.76
N SER A 77 -12.83 -29.03 -12.62
CA SER A 77 -12.07 -29.02 -11.35
C SER A 77 -12.07 -27.60 -10.78
N PRO A 78 -11.83 -27.42 -9.46
CA PRO A 78 -11.59 -26.09 -8.92
C PRO A 78 -10.52 -25.37 -9.75
N SER A 79 -10.81 -24.13 -10.10
CA SER A 79 -10.01 -23.38 -11.06
C SER A 79 -9.50 -22.07 -10.46
N ILE A 80 -8.27 -21.70 -10.80
CA ILE A 80 -7.64 -20.44 -10.43
C ILE A 80 -7.42 -19.64 -11.73
N SER A 81 -7.86 -18.39 -11.76
CA SER A 81 -7.52 -17.47 -12.85
C SER A 81 -6.24 -16.74 -12.51
N VAL A 82 -5.33 -16.71 -13.48
CA VAL A 82 -4.13 -15.88 -13.44
C VAL A 82 -4.20 -14.95 -14.64
N ASP A 83 -4.56 -13.69 -14.39
CA ASP A 83 -4.67 -12.65 -15.41
C ASP A 83 -3.72 -11.47 -15.09
N GLN A 84 -3.76 -10.44 -15.94
CA GLN A 84 -2.96 -9.22 -15.77
C GLN A 84 -3.76 -8.06 -15.17
N HIS A 85 -4.93 -8.33 -14.59
CA HIS A 85 -5.74 -7.26 -14.01
C HIS A 85 -5.11 -6.80 -12.69
N LEU A 86 -4.73 -5.53 -12.63
CA LEU A 86 -4.22 -4.90 -11.41
C LEU A 86 -5.36 -4.74 -10.40
N THR A 87 -5.48 -5.69 -9.48
CA THR A 87 -6.52 -5.70 -8.44
C THR A 87 -6.20 -4.79 -7.25
N ASN A 88 -4.93 -4.40 -7.06
CA ASN A 88 -4.51 -3.62 -5.90
C ASN A 88 -3.67 -2.39 -6.29
N ARG A 89 -4.16 -1.19 -5.92
CA ARG A 89 -3.47 0.09 -6.07
C ARG A 89 -3.07 0.70 -4.72
N SER A 90 -3.18 -0.06 -3.63
CA SER A 90 -2.81 0.44 -2.31
C SER A 90 -1.33 0.83 -2.31
N PRO A 91 -0.97 2.07 -1.92
CA PRO A 91 0.41 2.53 -1.88
C PRO A 91 1.25 1.78 -0.84
N ARG A 92 0.60 1.08 0.10
CA ARG A 92 1.25 0.22 1.09
C ARG A 92 1.33 -1.25 0.66
N SER A 93 0.88 -1.60 -0.54
CA SER A 93 1.05 -2.94 -1.08
C SER A 93 2.36 -3.00 -1.87
N THR A 94 3.31 -3.79 -1.41
CA THR A 94 4.60 -3.99 -2.08
C THR A 94 4.72 -5.43 -2.57
N VAL A 95 5.75 -5.72 -3.38
CA VAL A 95 6.07 -7.11 -3.77
C VAL A 95 6.22 -8.00 -2.53
N GLY A 96 6.87 -7.48 -1.48
CA GLY A 96 7.07 -8.23 -0.24
C GLY A 96 5.77 -8.58 0.49
N THR A 97 4.77 -7.68 0.47
CA THR A 97 3.47 -7.98 1.09
C THR A 97 2.64 -8.93 0.25
N VAL A 98 2.61 -8.75 -1.09
CA VAL A 98 1.81 -9.60 -1.99
C VAL A 98 2.33 -11.04 -2.05
N THR A 99 3.65 -11.21 -1.93
CA THR A 99 4.28 -12.54 -1.92
C THR A 99 4.38 -13.17 -0.54
N GLU A 100 3.91 -12.47 0.52
CA GLU A 100 4.09 -12.84 1.93
C GLU A 100 5.54 -12.97 2.41
N VAL A 101 6.54 -12.73 1.55
CA VAL A 101 7.96 -12.72 1.93
C VAL A 101 8.21 -11.74 3.07
N TYR A 102 7.57 -10.57 3.04
CA TYR A 102 7.69 -9.58 4.11
C TYR A 102 7.09 -10.07 5.43
N THR A 103 6.03 -10.88 5.39
CA THR A 103 5.45 -11.48 6.60
C THR A 103 6.46 -12.42 7.26
N TYR A 104 7.15 -13.26 6.49
CA TYR A 104 8.22 -14.11 7.03
C TYR A 104 9.41 -13.31 7.54
N LEU A 105 9.83 -12.25 6.83
CA LEU A 105 10.89 -11.36 7.31
C LEU A 105 10.54 -10.74 8.67
N ARG A 106 9.28 -10.34 8.89
CA ARG A 106 8.83 -9.80 10.18
C ARG A 106 8.93 -10.82 11.31
N VAL A 107 8.63 -12.10 11.04
CA VAL A 107 8.84 -13.19 12.01
C VAL A 107 10.32 -13.31 12.34
N LEU A 108 11.18 -13.36 11.31
CA LEU A 108 12.62 -13.51 11.47
C LEU A 108 13.22 -12.35 12.26
N PHE A 109 12.88 -11.10 11.93
CA PHE A 109 13.38 -9.93 12.66
C PHE A 109 12.87 -9.85 14.10
N ALA A 110 11.61 -10.24 14.36
CA ALA A 110 11.09 -10.27 15.72
C ALA A 110 11.79 -11.32 16.58
N ARG A 111 12.10 -12.50 16.02
CA ARG A 111 12.68 -13.62 16.78
C ARG A 111 14.21 -13.63 16.83
N LEU A 112 14.87 -13.14 15.78
CA LEU A 112 16.33 -13.24 15.62
C LEU A 112 17.02 -11.86 15.58
N GLY A 113 16.26 -10.77 15.66
CA GLY A 113 16.77 -9.42 15.48
C GLY A 113 17.64 -8.96 16.64
N HIS A 114 18.93 -8.86 16.37
CA HIS A 114 19.89 -8.12 17.19
C HIS A 114 19.74 -6.61 16.98
N ARG A 115 19.91 -5.81 18.04
CA ARG A 115 19.77 -4.35 17.95
C ARG A 115 20.71 -3.61 18.90
N PRO A 116 21.17 -2.40 18.55
CA PRO A 116 21.97 -1.60 19.46
C PRO A 116 21.12 -1.06 20.62
N CYS A 117 21.64 -1.12 21.84
CA CYS A 117 21.05 -0.46 23.00
C CYS A 117 21.08 1.06 22.80
N PRO A 118 19.96 1.80 22.96
CA PRO A 118 19.95 3.25 22.79
C PRO A 118 20.80 3.99 23.83
N ALA A 119 21.11 3.38 24.98
CA ALA A 119 21.91 4.00 26.03
C ALA A 119 23.42 3.73 25.89
N CYS A 120 23.82 2.47 25.69
CA CYS A 120 25.25 2.10 25.68
C CYS A 120 25.81 1.71 24.30
N GLY A 121 24.95 1.64 23.27
CA GLY A 121 25.33 1.30 21.89
C GLY A 121 25.75 -0.15 21.66
N ARG A 122 25.86 -0.98 22.71
CA ARG A 122 26.20 -2.40 22.58
C ARG A 122 25.01 -3.22 22.12
N ASP A 123 25.32 -4.39 21.56
CA ASP A 123 24.35 -5.33 21.03
C ASP A 123 23.36 -5.82 22.09
N VAL A 124 22.09 -5.88 21.73
CA VAL A 124 21.00 -6.44 22.54
C VAL A 124 20.43 -7.61 21.74
N PRO A 125 20.53 -8.85 22.27
CA PRO A 125 19.97 -10.02 21.61
C PRO A 125 18.44 -9.95 21.58
N PRO A 126 17.78 -10.78 20.75
CA PRO A 126 16.33 -10.91 20.77
C PRO A 126 15.80 -11.30 22.16
N SER A 127 14.54 -10.93 22.46
CA SER A 127 13.92 -11.14 23.77
C SER A 127 13.59 -12.60 24.08
N GLN A 128 13.50 -13.45 23.07
CA GLN A 128 13.18 -14.87 23.23
C GLN A 128 14.46 -15.70 23.34
N ASP A 129 14.56 -16.51 24.39
CA ASP A 129 15.60 -17.53 24.54
C ASP A 129 15.31 -18.71 23.62
N LEU A 130 15.80 -18.65 22.38
CA LEU A 130 15.64 -19.71 21.38
C LEU A 130 16.33 -21.03 21.76
N GLU A 131 17.23 -21.02 22.75
CA GLU A 131 17.90 -22.22 23.29
C GLU A 131 16.99 -23.07 24.20
N SER A 132 15.89 -22.50 24.72
CA SER A 132 14.98 -23.21 25.62
C SER A 132 14.15 -24.30 24.93
N GLY A 133 14.10 -24.34 23.59
CA GLY A 133 13.34 -25.34 22.83
C GLY A 133 11.81 -25.23 22.97
N GLU A 134 11.32 -24.31 23.79
CA GLU A 134 9.91 -23.96 23.92
C GLU A 134 9.54 -23.05 22.75
N LEU A 135 9.27 -23.67 21.61
CA LEU A 135 8.39 -23.05 20.63
C LEU A 135 7.04 -22.94 21.33
N ASP A 136 6.59 -21.72 21.63
CA ASP A 136 5.20 -21.45 21.99
C ASP A 136 4.31 -22.04 20.88
N ASP A 137 3.85 -23.27 21.12
CA ASP A 137 2.98 -24.06 20.28
C ASP A 137 1.61 -23.38 20.30
N GLU A 138 1.24 -22.81 19.16
CA GLU A 138 -0.14 -22.46 18.79
C GLU A 138 -0.99 -21.65 19.81
N GLY A 139 -0.40 -20.73 20.59
CA GLY A 139 -1.12 -20.03 21.66
C GLY A 139 -1.34 -18.52 21.55
N SER A 140 -0.59 -17.77 20.72
CA SER A 140 -0.53 -16.29 20.88
C SER A 140 -0.68 -15.44 19.61
N ALA A 141 -0.90 -16.06 18.44
CA ALA A 141 -1.27 -15.28 17.25
C ALA A 141 -2.67 -14.65 17.38
N GLU A 142 -3.57 -15.28 18.15
CA GLU A 142 -4.94 -14.77 18.38
C GLU A 142 -5.10 -14.03 19.72
N ALA A 143 -4.20 -14.24 20.70
CA ALA A 143 -4.25 -13.55 21.99
C ALA A 143 -3.50 -12.20 22.03
N ALA A 144 -2.79 -11.84 20.97
CA ALA A 144 -2.22 -10.50 20.80
C ALA A 144 -3.23 -9.48 20.22
N ALA A 145 -4.45 -9.93 19.93
CA ALA A 145 -5.58 -9.08 19.62
C ALA A 145 -6.38 -8.85 20.89
N GLU A 146 -6.09 -7.76 21.62
CA GLU A 146 -7.07 -6.91 22.34
C GLU A 146 -6.46 -5.90 23.33
N THR A 147 -5.14 -5.91 23.58
CA THR A 147 -4.47 -4.82 24.30
C THR A 147 -3.20 -4.39 23.56
N GLU A 148 -3.35 -3.42 22.65
CA GLU A 148 -2.26 -2.83 21.86
C GLU A 148 -1.28 -1.97 22.71
N ASP A 149 -1.44 -1.88 24.04
CA ASP A 149 -0.81 -0.84 24.86
C ASP A 149 0.28 -1.29 25.86
N GLU A 150 0.50 -2.58 26.12
CA GLU A 150 1.58 -3.01 27.04
C GLU A 150 2.83 -3.45 26.27
N VAL A 151 3.70 -2.47 26.02
CA VAL A 151 5.09 -2.73 25.58
C VAL A 151 5.83 -3.42 26.72
N ARG A 152 6.20 -4.69 26.54
CA ARG A 152 7.07 -5.41 27.49
C ARG A 152 8.49 -4.88 27.37
N PHE A 153 9.21 -4.82 28.49
CA PHE A 153 10.60 -4.40 28.53
C PHE A 153 11.48 -5.46 29.20
N PHE A 154 12.72 -5.58 28.73
CA PHE A 154 13.75 -6.38 29.36
C PHE A 154 15.04 -5.56 29.55
N PRO A 155 15.83 -5.82 30.60
CA PRO A 155 17.05 -5.05 30.84
C PRO A 155 18.14 -5.42 29.81
N CYS A 156 18.82 -4.42 29.26
CA CYS A 156 20.00 -4.64 28.43
C CYS A 156 21.06 -5.43 29.20
N PRO A 157 21.64 -6.51 28.64
CA PRO A 157 22.62 -7.36 29.34
C PRO A 157 23.94 -6.65 29.65
N HIS A 158 24.18 -5.47 29.08
CA HIS A 158 25.44 -4.74 29.25
C HIS A 158 25.36 -3.54 30.20
N CYS A 159 24.21 -2.88 30.31
CA CYS A 159 24.06 -1.67 31.12
C CYS A 159 22.76 -1.59 31.93
N GLY A 160 21.87 -2.59 31.82
CA GLY A 160 20.59 -2.64 32.53
C GLY A 160 19.51 -1.69 31.99
N HIS A 161 19.79 -0.90 30.95
CA HIS A 161 18.80 -0.01 30.34
C HIS A 161 17.58 -0.80 29.84
N PRO A 162 16.33 -0.38 30.16
CA PRO A 162 15.14 -1.06 29.68
C PRO A 162 15.06 -1.03 28.14
N SER A 163 14.92 -2.20 27.51
CA SER A 163 14.79 -2.35 26.07
C SER A 163 13.41 -2.93 25.74
N PRO A 164 12.62 -2.33 24.83
CA PRO A 164 11.28 -2.79 24.50
C PRO A 164 11.32 -4.10 23.71
N GLU A 165 10.46 -5.05 24.05
CA GLU A 165 10.28 -6.27 23.26
C GLU A 165 9.72 -5.95 21.86
N LEU A 166 10.36 -6.48 20.82
CA LEU A 166 9.97 -6.21 19.43
C LEU A 166 9.20 -7.40 18.84
N VAL A 167 7.88 -7.28 18.79
CA VAL A 167 7.02 -8.21 18.05
C VAL A 167 6.92 -7.87 16.56
N MET A 168 6.34 -8.79 15.76
CA MET A 168 6.13 -8.62 14.31
C MET A 168 5.46 -7.30 13.92
N GLY A 169 4.65 -6.70 14.79
CA GLY A 169 4.00 -5.40 14.57
C GLY A 169 4.99 -4.26 14.38
N HIS A 170 6.10 -4.26 15.12
CA HIS A 170 7.16 -3.24 15.04
C HIS A 170 7.93 -3.29 13.71
N PHE A 171 7.89 -4.43 13.03
CA PHE A 171 8.51 -4.60 11.72
C PHE A 171 7.51 -4.42 10.59
N SER A 172 6.31 -3.90 10.86
CA SER A 172 5.29 -3.66 9.83
C SER A 172 5.10 -2.17 9.58
N PHE A 173 5.40 -1.71 8.37
CA PHE A 173 5.05 -0.35 7.95
C PHE A 173 3.53 -0.13 7.81
N ASN A 174 2.71 -1.20 7.90
CA ASN A 174 1.25 -1.12 7.91
C ASN A 174 0.65 -0.96 9.31
N LYS A 175 1.45 -1.10 10.37
CA LYS A 175 1.03 -0.94 11.77
C LYS A 175 1.63 0.34 12.35
N PRO A 176 0.90 1.12 13.16
CA PRO A 176 1.44 2.33 13.78
C PRO A 176 2.78 2.12 14.50
N ALA A 177 2.93 1.00 15.22
CA ALA A 177 4.14 0.66 15.96
C ALA A 177 5.41 0.47 15.08
N GLY A 178 5.26 0.12 13.81
CA GLY A 178 6.37 -0.09 12.87
C GLY A 178 6.41 0.90 11.70
N ALA A 179 5.42 1.77 11.59
CA ALA A 179 5.33 2.76 10.54
C ALA A 179 6.20 3.98 10.88
N CYS A 180 6.94 4.48 9.88
CA CYS A 180 7.61 5.76 10.00
C CYS A 180 6.59 6.86 10.33
N PRO A 181 6.79 7.68 11.39
CA PRO A 181 5.81 8.68 11.80
C PRO A 181 5.62 9.81 10.79
N THR A 182 6.64 10.11 9.98
CA THR A 182 6.59 11.17 8.96
C THR A 182 5.72 10.78 7.76
N CYS A 183 5.91 9.58 7.21
CA CYS A 183 5.18 9.11 6.03
C CYS A 183 4.05 8.13 6.35
N THR A 184 3.86 7.77 7.62
CA THR A 184 2.89 6.76 8.09
C THR A 184 3.02 5.42 7.36
N GLY A 185 4.27 5.03 7.07
CA GLY A 185 4.59 3.79 6.38
C GLY A 185 4.33 3.79 4.86
N LEU A 186 4.06 4.94 4.25
CA LEU A 186 3.94 5.06 2.79
C LEU A 186 5.30 5.05 2.08
N GLY A 187 6.38 5.38 2.79
CA GLY A 187 7.72 5.54 2.22
C GLY A 187 7.91 6.82 1.40
N VAL A 188 6.84 7.59 1.17
CA VAL A 188 6.84 8.86 0.44
C VAL A 188 6.02 9.90 1.20
N VAL A 189 6.40 11.17 1.05
CA VAL A 189 5.61 12.33 1.48
C VAL A 189 5.34 13.20 0.27
N HIS A 190 4.19 13.88 0.27
CA HIS A 190 3.85 14.85 -0.76
C HIS A 190 4.07 16.24 -0.20
N GLU A 191 5.03 16.96 -0.78
CA GLU A 191 5.35 18.33 -0.42
C GLU A 191 5.07 19.25 -1.62
N PRO A 192 4.67 20.51 -1.38
CA PRO A 192 4.55 21.49 -2.45
C PRO A 192 5.89 21.72 -3.15
N ASN A 193 5.90 21.66 -4.47
CA ASN A 193 7.06 22.09 -5.24
C ASN A 193 7.07 23.61 -5.31
N LEU A 194 7.87 24.25 -4.45
CA LEU A 194 7.94 25.71 -4.35
C LEU A 194 8.40 26.38 -5.65
N ASP A 195 9.31 25.75 -6.40
CA ASP A 195 9.80 26.28 -7.68
C ASP A 195 8.70 26.29 -8.76
N ALA A 196 7.69 25.43 -8.62
CA ALA A 196 6.51 25.45 -9.50
C ALA A 196 5.46 26.49 -9.08
N ILE A 197 5.54 27.00 -7.85
CA ILE A 197 4.57 27.93 -7.27
C ILE A 197 5.10 29.36 -7.30
N VAL A 198 6.40 29.57 -7.13
CA VAL A 198 7.02 30.90 -7.04
C VAL A 198 8.13 31.01 -8.08
N ASP A 199 7.95 31.91 -9.04
CA ASP A 199 8.95 32.26 -10.04
C ASP A 199 10.08 33.08 -9.39
N PRO A 200 11.33 32.57 -9.35
CA PRO A 200 12.46 33.25 -8.72
C PRO A 200 12.83 34.57 -9.40
N ASP A 201 12.54 34.70 -10.70
CA ASP A 201 13.01 35.83 -11.52
C ASP A 201 12.02 36.98 -11.60
N ARG A 202 10.79 36.80 -11.10
CA ARG A 202 9.75 37.83 -11.05
C ARG A 202 9.57 38.37 -9.65
N SER A 203 9.08 39.61 -9.55
CA SER A 203 8.62 40.19 -8.30
C SER A 203 7.19 39.74 -7.97
N ILE A 204 6.75 39.94 -6.72
CA ILE A 204 5.36 39.63 -6.34
C ILE A 204 4.40 40.49 -7.15
N LEU A 205 4.71 41.78 -7.34
CA LEU A 205 3.92 42.71 -8.14
C LEU A 205 3.87 42.32 -9.62
N ASP A 206 4.94 41.72 -10.12
CA ASP A 206 4.99 41.19 -11.49
C ASP A 206 4.42 39.78 -11.60
N GLY A 207 3.77 39.22 -10.57
CA GLY A 207 3.11 37.92 -10.65
C GLY A 207 4.05 36.72 -10.49
N ALA A 208 5.01 36.80 -9.58
CA ALA A 208 5.88 35.68 -9.22
C ALA A 208 5.13 34.47 -8.64
N VAL A 209 4.04 34.70 -7.90
CA VAL A 209 3.28 33.61 -7.27
C VAL A 209 2.21 33.09 -8.22
N HIS A 210 2.37 31.86 -8.69
CA HIS A 210 1.44 31.20 -9.59
C HIS A 210 0.05 31.06 -8.97
N GLY A 211 -0.99 31.41 -9.74
CA GLY A 211 -2.39 31.35 -9.30
C GLY A 211 -2.89 32.60 -8.56
N TRP A 212 -2.04 33.59 -8.27
CA TRP A 212 -2.52 34.90 -7.81
C TRP A 212 -2.93 35.75 -9.01
N ASP A 213 -4.16 36.27 -8.97
CA ASP A 213 -4.62 37.29 -9.90
C ASP A 213 -4.20 38.71 -9.43
N THR A 214 -4.51 39.72 -10.22
CA THR A 214 -4.18 41.12 -9.91
C THR A 214 -4.72 41.57 -8.55
N PHE A 215 -5.90 41.10 -8.13
CA PHE A 215 -6.46 41.44 -6.83
C PHE A 215 -5.62 40.82 -5.70
N PHE A 216 -5.30 39.54 -5.79
CA PHE A 216 -4.48 38.85 -4.78
C PHE A 216 -3.05 39.38 -4.73
N ILE A 217 -2.44 39.69 -5.87
CA ILE A 217 -1.10 40.30 -5.94
C ILE A 217 -1.07 41.58 -5.10
N HIS A 218 -1.95 42.55 -5.37
CA HIS A 218 -1.93 43.83 -4.67
C HIS A 218 -2.28 43.69 -3.19
N ARG A 219 -3.30 42.89 -2.85
CA ARG A 219 -3.72 42.68 -1.46
C ARG A 219 -2.64 42.01 -0.62
N ASN A 220 -2.04 40.94 -1.13
CA ASN A 220 -1.07 40.14 -0.39
C ASN A 220 0.29 40.87 -0.32
N ALA A 221 0.71 41.58 -1.38
CA ALA A 221 1.89 42.45 -1.35
C ALA A 221 1.78 43.51 -0.23
N ALA A 222 0.66 44.25 -0.17
CA ALA A 222 0.42 45.23 0.88
C ALA A 222 0.42 44.60 2.29
N SER A 223 -0.09 43.37 2.41
CA SER A 223 -0.09 42.61 3.67
C SER A 223 1.32 42.23 4.10
N MET A 224 2.18 41.80 3.17
CA MET A 224 3.56 41.43 3.46
C MET A 224 4.42 42.65 3.83
N GLU A 225 4.22 43.79 3.16
CA GLU A 225 4.84 45.06 3.56
C GLU A 225 4.43 45.48 4.97
N ALA A 226 3.14 45.37 5.29
CA ALA A 226 2.63 45.68 6.63
C ALA A 226 3.18 44.73 7.69
N ALA A 227 3.28 43.43 7.39
CA ALA A 227 3.90 42.44 8.26
C ALA A 227 5.39 42.74 8.48
N GLY A 228 6.15 43.04 7.41
CA GLY A 228 7.55 43.45 7.53
C GLY A 228 7.73 44.65 8.48
N ARG A 229 6.89 45.69 8.34
CA ARG A 229 6.90 46.84 9.27
C ARG A 229 6.60 46.44 10.71
N HIS A 230 5.64 45.55 10.93
CA HIS A 230 5.28 45.09 12.27
C HIS A 230 6.41 44.28 12.94
N TYR A 231 7.05 43.38 12.19
CA TYR A 231 8.11 42.50 12.69
C TYR A 231 9.52 43.11 12.59
N GLY A 232 9.65 44.34 12.10
CA GLY A 232 10.91 45.10 12.14
C GLY A 232 11.90 44.81 11.01
N PHE A 233 11.42 44.35 9.84
CA PHE A 233 12.27 44.15 8.66
C PHE A 233 11.64 44.73 7.38
N PRO A 234 12.45 45.24 6.43
CA PRO A 234 11.92 45.73 5.16
C PRO A 234 11.46 44.56 4.28
N PHE A 235 10.26 44.68 3.73
CA PHE A 235 9.75 43.78 2.70
C PHE A 235 9.39 44.62 1.48
N ASP A 236 10.07 44.40 0.37
CA ASP A 236 9.83 45.10 -0.90
C ASP A 236 9.24 44.10 -1.92
N PRO A 237 7.95 44.20 -2.27
CA PRO A 237 7.29 43.28 -3.18
C PRO A 237 7.66 43.52 -4.65
N ALA A 238 8.39 44.60 -4.97
CA ALA A 238 8.87 44.90 -6.31
C ALA A 238 10.23 44.23 -6.63
N LEU A 239 10.92 43.66 -5.64
CA LEU A 239 12.13 42.88 -5.87
C LEU A 239 11.79 41.51 -6.46
N PRO A 240 12.61 40.98 -7.39
CA PRO A 240 12.55 39.57 -7.77
C PRO A 240 12.62 38.67 -6.53
N THR A 241 11.83 37.59 -6.49
CA THR A 241 11.75 36.76 -5.28
C THR A 241 13.09 36.10 -4.92
N ARG A 242 13.98 35.86 -5.90
CA ARG A 242 15.37 35.42 -5.65
C ARG A 242 16.24 36.46 -4.94
N GLU A 243 15.84 37.73 -4.91
CA GLU A 243 16.57 38.80 -4.23
C GLU A 243 16.01 39.09 -2.83
N LEU A 244 14.85 38.51 -2.48
CA LEU A 244 14.35 38.50 -1.11
C LEU A 244 15.29 37.71 -0.20
N GLY A 245 15.62 38.28 0.97
CA GLY A 245 16.41 37.62 1.99
C GLY A 245 15.64 36.49 2.69
N PRO A 246 16.31 35.69 3.55
CA PRO A 246 15.72 34.52 4.18
C PRO A 246 14.41 34.81 4.92
N VAL A 247 14.39 35.88 5.73
CA VAL A 247 13.20 36.26 6.52
C VAL A 247 12.05 36.73 5.63
N GLN A 248 12.33 37.43 4.52
CA GLN A 248 11.29 37.82 3.57
C GLN A 248 10.72 36.60 2.82
N ARG A 249 11.57 35.65 2.42
CA ARG A 249 11.11 34.41 1.78
C ARG A 249 10.28 33.56 2.74
N ASP A 250 10.68 33.47 4.01
CA ASP A 250 9.90 32.76 5.02
C ASP A 250 8.52 33.39 5.22
N LEU A 251 8.44 34.72 5.28
CA LEU A 251 7.16 35.43 5.34
C LEU A 251 6.30 35.17 4.09
N LEU A 252 6.90 35.11 2.90
CA LEU A 252 6.21 34.83 1.64
C LEU A 252 5.65 33.40 1.58
N LEU A 253 6.43 32.41 2.03
CA LEU A 253 6.11 30.99 1.85
C LEU A 253 5.35 30.36 3.02
N TYR A 254 5.72 30.73 4.24
CA TYR A 254 5.25 30.11 5.48
C TYR A 254 4.46 31.09 6.35
N GLY A 255 4.48 32.38 6.03
CA GLY A 255 3.82 33.41 6.80
C GLY A 255 4.49 33.62 8.15
N VAL A 256 3.68 33.88 9.17
CA VAL A 256 4.13 33.97 10.56
C VAL A 256 3.47 32.86 11.36
N ASN A 257 4.15 32.37 12.40
CA ASN A 257 3.59 31.34 13.26
C ASN A 257 2.19 31.76 13.72
N ASN A 258 1.20 30.90 13.43
CA ASN A 258 -0.14 31.04 13.99
C ASN A 258 -0.05 30.57 15.45
N PRO A 259 -0.33 31.43 16.45
CA PRO A 259 -0.35 31.01 17.86
C PRO A 259 -1.40 29.93 18.14
#